data_AF-A0A089P851-F1
#
_entry.id   AF-A0A089P851-F1
#
_cell.length_a   1.000
_cell.length_b   1.000
_cell.length_c   1.000
_cell.angle_alpha   90.00
_cell.angle_beta   90.00
_cell.angle_gamma   90.00
#
_symmetry.space_group_name_H-M   'P 1'
#
loop_
_entity.id
_entity.type
_entity.pdbx_description
1 polymer ?
#
loop_
_entity_poly.entity_id
_entity_poly.type
_entity_poly.pdbx_seq_one_letter_code
_entity_poly.pdbx_strand_id
1 'polypeptide(L)' 'MNLKERGITVGDLLIILIIITSTILIKSFSKDKKTTLNYINQEQVSYKKNYYQKFI' A
#
# COMPACT_ATOMS: atom_id res chain seq x y z
N MET A 1 33.92 -12.32 12.52
CA MET A 1 33.35 -12.84 11.25
C MET A 1 32.98 -11.66 10.38
N ASN A 2 33.68 -11.51 9.25
CA ASN A 2 33.48 -10.44 8.30
C ASN A 2 32.41 -10.82 7.25
N LEU A 3 31.66 -9.85 6.71
CA LEU A 3 30.63 -10.13 5.68
C LEU A 3 31.24 -10.73 4.41
N LYS A 4 32.49 -10.36 4.12
CA LYS A 4 33.30 -10.92 3.04
C LYS A 4 33.65 -12.41 3.26
N GLU A 5 33.86 -12.83 4.51
CA GLU A 5 34.07 -14.25 4.86
C GLU A 5 32.80 -15.09 4.73
N ARG A 6 31.63 -14.43 4.78
CA ARG A 6 30.32 -15.07 4.61
C ARG A 6 29.86 -15.12 3.15
N GLY A 7 30.68 -14.66 2.20
CA GLY A 7 30.33 -14.64 0.77
C GLY A 7 29.26 -13.61 0.40
N ILE A 8 28.85 -12.75 1.35
CA ILE A 8 27.82 -11.74 1.12
C ILE A 8 28.45 -10.62 0.30
N THR A 9 27.96 -10.47 -0.93
CA THR A 9 28.42 -9.43 -1.87
C THR A 9 27.52 -8.20 -1.75
N VAL A 10 28.02 -7.03 -2.15
CA VAL A 10 27.24 -5.77 -2.19
C VAL A 10 25.93 -5.94 -2.97
N GLY A 11 25.90 -6.81 -3.98
CA GLY A 11 24.69 -7.16 -4.73
C GLY A 11 23.57 -7.75 -3.87
N ASP A 12 23.89 -8.64 -2.91
CA ASP A 12 22.89 -9.26 -2.02
C ASP A 12 22.23 -8.21 -1.12
N LEU A 13 23.00 -7.24 -0.62
CA LEU A 13 22.46 -6.15 0.18
C LEU A 13 21.46 -5.29 -0.62
N LEU A 14 21.77 -5.02 -1.90
CA LEU A 14 20.89 -4.25 -2.77
C LEU A 14 19.60 -5.00 -3.10
N ILE A 15 19.68 -6.31 -3.34
CA ILE A 15 18.51 -7.16 -3.61
C ILE A 15 17.58 -7.20 -2.39
N ILE A 16 18.13 -7.40 -1.18
CA ILE A 16 17.34 -7.40 0.06
C ILE A 16 16.64 -6.05 0.27
N LEU A 17 17.34 -4.94 0.01
CA LEU A 17 16.78 -3.60 0.15
C LEU A 17 15.61 -3.38 -0.82
N ILE A 18 15.76 -3.78 -2.09
CA ILE A 18 14.68 -3.68 -3.08
C ILE A 18 13.47 -4.49 -2.63
N ILE A 19 13.65 -5.74 -2.17
CA ILE A 19 12.53 -6.60 -1.74
C ILE A 19 11.76 -5.97 -0.56
N ILE A 20 12.46 -5.47 0.46
CA ILE A 20 11.83 -4.84 1.62
C ILE A 20 11.04 -3.60 1.18
N THR A 21 11.66 -2.75 0.37
CA THR A 21 11.05 -1.48 -0.07
C THR A 21 9.84 -1.74 -0.96
N SER A 22 9.93 -2.69 -1.90
CA SER A 22 8.81 -3.09 -2.76
C SER A 22 7.65 -3.68 -1.96
N THR A 23 7.93 -4.48 -0.93
CA THR A 23 6.88 -5.08 -0.09
C THR A 23 6.15 -4.01 0.72
N ILE A 24 6.89 -3.04 1.29
CA ILE A 24 6.31 -1.90 2.01
C ILE A 24 5.53 -1.00 1.06
N LEU A 25 6.06 -0.73 -0.14
CA LEU A 25 5.43 0.12 -1.14
C LEU A 25 4.14 -0.49 -1.66
N ILE A 26 4.10 -1.80 -1.93
CA ILE A 26 2.87 -2.52 -2.30
C ILE A 26 1.83 -2.49 -1.17
N LYS A 27 2.27 -2.64 0.09
CA LYS A 27 1.38 -2.53 1.27
C LYS A 27 0.85 -1.11 1.45
N SER A 28 1.70 -0.10 1.31
CA SER A 28 1.30 1.31 1.40
C SER A 28 0.36 1.64 0.26
N PHE A 29 0.75 1.36 -0.98
CA PHE A 29 -0.07 1.61 -2.16
C PHE A 29 -1.39 0.83 -2.12
N SER A 30 -1.43 -0.38 -1.57
CA SER A 30 -2.70 -1.10 -1.35
C SER A 30 -3.53 -0.51 -0.22
N LYS A 31 -2.90 0.06 0.81
CA LYS A 31 -3.59 0.79 1.89
C LYS A 31 -4.16 2.10 1.36
N ASP A 32 -3.38 2.85 0.58
CA ASP A 32 -3.77 4.08 -0.09
C ASP A 32 -4.85 3.82 -1.16
N LYS A 33 -4.73 2.74 -1.94
CA LYS A 33 -5.78 2.32 -2.88
C LYS A 33 -7.05 1.87 -2.16
N LYS A 34 -6.94 1.13 -1.05
CA LYS A 34 -8.10 0.78 -0.22
C LYS A 34 -8.74 2.01 0.39
N THR A 35 -7.98 2.98 0.90
CA THR A 35 -8.55 4.19 1.50
C THR A 35 -9.17 5.09 0.44
N THR A 36 -8.52 5.33 -0.71
CA THR A 36 -9.08 6.16 -1.78
C THR A 36 -10.30 5.51 -2.43
N LEU A 37 -10.25 4.22 -2.78
CA LEU A 37 -11.39 3.53 -3.40
C LEU A 37 -12.56 3.38 -2.43
N ASN A 38 -12.27 3.09 -1.16
CA ASN A 38 -13.32 2.96 -0.13
C ASN A 38 -13.90 4.33 0.26
N TYR A 39 -13.09 5.41 0.22
CA TYR A 39 -13.56 6.78 0.40
C TYR A 39 -14.50 7.21 -0.74
N ILE A 40 -14.13 6.96 -2.01
CA ILE A 40 -14.99 7.23 -3.17
C ILE A 40 -16.31 6.45 -3.09
N ASN A 41 -16.26 5.17 -2.71
CA ASN A 41 -17.46 4.36 -2.54
C ASN A 41 -18.33 4.85 -1.36
N GLN A 42 -17.71 5.29 -0.26
CA GLN A 42 -18.41 5.84 0.90
C GLN A 42 -19.06 7.20 0.58
N GLU A 43 -18.40 8.06 -0.18
CA GLU A 43 -18.96 9.32 -0.68
C GLU A 43 -20.15 9.09 -1.60
N GLN A 44 -20.04 8.16 -2.56
CA GLN A 44 -21.15 7.82 -3.46
C GLN A 44 -22.34 7.22 -2.71
N VAL A 45 -22.11 6.31 -1.76
CA VAL A 45 -23.18 5.72 -0.93
C VAL A 45 -23.81 6.79 -0.03
N SER A 46 -23.01 7.70 0.54
CA SER A 46 -23.49 8.81 1.38
C SER A 46 -24.33 9.81 0.58
N TYR A 47 -23.90 10.18 -0.63
CA TYR A 47 -24.63 11.06 -1.53
C TYR A 47 -25.97 10.45 -1.94
N LYS A 48 -25.95 9.17 -2.34
CA LYS A 48 -27.17 8.45 -2.74
C LYS A 48 -28.16 8.34 -1.58
N LYS A 49 -27.68 8.04 -0.37
CA LYS A 49 -28.51 7.97 0.84
C LYS A 49 -29.13 9.33 1.19
N ASN A 50 -28.36 10.42 1.13
CA ASN A 50 -28.87 11.78 1.35
C ASN A 50 -29.91 12.17 0.29
N TYR A 51 -29.71 11.77 -0.97
CA TYR A 51 -30.69 12.00 -2.02
C TYR A 51 -32.01 11.33 -1.68
N TYR A 52 -32.02 10.02 -1.42
CA TYR A 52 -33.26 9.31 -1.09
C TYR A 52 -33.94 9.81 0.19
N GLN A 53 -33.18 10.21 1.20
CA GLN A 53 -33.73 10.75 2.45
C GLN A 53 -34.34 12.16 2.28
N LYS A 54 -33.94 12.92 1.25
CA LYS A 54 -34.52 14.25 0.96
C LYS A 54 -35.86 14.16 0.20
N PHE A 55 -36.18 13.00 -0.37
CA PHE A 55 -37.41 12.77 -1.15
C PHE A 55 -38.49 11.96 -0.40
N ILE A 56 -38.25 11.57 0.86
CA ILE A 56 -39.23 10.94 1.77
C ILE A 56 -39.64 11.98 2.81
#